data_AF-A0A4S2AZH2-F1
#
_entry.id   AF-A0A4S2AZH2-F1
#
_cell.length_a   1.000
_cell.length_b   1.000
_cell.length_c   1.000
_cell.angle_alpha   90.00
_cell.angle_beta   90.00
_cell.angle_gamma   90.00
#
_symmetry.space_group_name_H-M   'P 1'
#
loop_
_entity.id
_entity.type
_entity.pdbx_description
1 polymer ?
#
loop_
_entity_poly.entity_id
_entity_poly.type
_entity_poly.pdbx_seq_one_letter_code
_entity_poly.pdbx_strand_id
1 'polypeptide(L)'
;MSGTLAQYQTVADSVRKVWEYTSSGFKYTKENNSIYQQSPMGYMAAGFMGDSVVGLYFGKKKGSAFNYGREFHLLNQEGLLLERYRIFSNLYNFCIDSENNLIYGIAYNPDPKILIYDMNIVERKQ
;
A
#
# COMPACT_ATOMS: atom_id res chain seq x y z
N MET A 1 5.72 -5.19 11.62
CA MET A 1 5.91 -5.61 10.21
C MET A 1 5.91 -4.40 9.31
N SER A 2 6.97 -4.23 8.49
CA SER A 2 7.15 -3.06 7.60
C SER A 2 6.63 -3.50 6.28
N GLY A 3 5.73 -2.70 5.71
CA GLY A 3 5.36 -2.91 4.33
C GLY A 3 6.56 -2.51 3.49
N THR A 4 7.33 -3.50 3.06
CA THR A 4 8.36 -3.34 2.05
C THR A 4 7.78 -3.85 0.74
N LEU A 5 7.74 -2.98 -0.28
CA LEU A 5 7.52 -3.41 -1.65
C LEU A 5 8.88 -3.57 -2.29
N ALA A 6 9.09 -4.68 -2.97
CA ALA A 6 10.33 -4.94 -3.68
C ALA A 6 10.02 -5.67 -4.98
N GLN A 7 10.71 -5.27 -6.05
CA GLN A 7 10.70 -6.00 -7.31
C GLN A 7 12.00 -6.78 -7.46
N TYR A 8 11.86 -8.02 -7.89
CA TYR A 8 12.97 -8.90 -8.22
C TYR A 8 12.86 -9.33 -9.67
N GLN A 9 14.01 -9.48 -10.32
CA GLN A 9 14.15 -10.07 -11.64
C GLN A 9 14.78 -11.45 -11.49
N THR A 10 14.15 -12.45 -12.07
CA THR A 10 14.73 -13.79 -12.22
C THR A 10 15.52 -13.85 -13.52
N VAL A 11 16.80 -14.21 -13.43
CA VAL A 11 17.66 -14.51 -14.57
C VAL A 11 18.11 -15.97 -14.39
N ALA A 12 18.21 -16.78 -15.45
CA ALA A 12 18.38 -18.25 -15.42
C ALA A 12 18.73 -18.90 -14.05
N ASP A 13 19.88 -18.57 -13.45
CA ASP A 13 20.37 -19.15 -12.19
C ASP A 13 20.48 -18.16 -11.01
N SER A 14 19.80 -17.00 -11.05
CA SER A 14 19.88 -15.97 -10.02
C SER A 14 18.60 -15.12 -9.86
N VAL A 15 18.43 -14.55 -8.68
CA VAL A 15 17.42 -13.54 -8.38
C VAL A 15 18.13 -12.23 -8.09
N ARG A 16 17.86 -11.20 -8.88
CA ARG A 16 18.40 -9.85 -8.70
C ARG A 16 17.32 -8.93 -8.16
N LYS A 17 17.60 -8.24 -7.05
CA LYS A 17 16.71 -7.16 -6.57
C LYS A 17 16.82 -5.96 -7.52
N VAL A 18 15.70 -5.57 -8.10
CA VAL A 18 15.61 -4.40 -9.00
C VAL A 18 15.50 -3.14 -8.15
N TRP A 19 14.50 -3.10 -7.27
CA TRP A 19 14.31 -2.00 -6.32
C TRP A 19 13.61 -2.50 -5.05
N GLU A 20 13.70 -1.67 -4.01
CA GLU A 20 13.00 -1.85 -2.75
C GLU A 20 12.54 -0.49 -2.26
N TYR A 21 11.28 -0.42 -1.86
CA TYR A 21 10.72 0.72 -1.16
C TYR A 21 10.23 0.28 0.21
N THR A 22 10.88 0.80 1.24
CA THR A 22 10.51 0.57 2.64
C THR A 22 9.96 1.87 3.22
N SER A 23 8.68 1.88 3.60
CA SER A 23 8.03 3.13 4.04
C SER A 23 8.38 3.57 5.47
N SER A 24 9.13 2.77 6.25
CA SER A 24 9.97 3.17 7.40
C SER A 24 10.50 1.95 8.16
N GLY A 25 11.66 2.08 8.82
CA GLY A 25 12.20 1.07 9.73
C GLY A 25 11.42 0.99 11.05
N PHE A 26 11.44 -0.18 11.71
CA PHE A 26 10.79 -0.38 13.01
C PHE A 26 11.43 0.42 14.13
N LYS A 27 10.61 1.08 14.93
CA LYS A 27 10.93 1.58 16.25
C LYS A 27 9.99 0.89 17.23
N TYR A 28 10.56 0.35 18.31
CA TYR A 28 9.81 -0.27 19.40
C TYR A 28 10.04 0.54 20.68
N THR A 29 9.02 0.61 21.52
CA THR A 29 9.13 1.14 22.88
C THR A 29 8.68 0.05 23.84
N LYS A 30 9.43 -0.19 24.92
CA LYS A 30 9.04 -1.12 25.98
C LYS A 30 8.38 -0.32 27.10
N GLU A 31 7.14 -0.66 27.43
CA GLU A 31 6.46 -0.13 28.61
C GLU A 31 5.99 -1.31 29.46
N ASN A 32 6.39 -1.33 30.73
CA ASN A 32 6.23 -2.47 31.64
C ASN A 32 6.82 -3.77 31.04
N ASN A 33 6.03 -4.87 31.08
CA ASN A 33 6.39 -6.17 30.50
C ASN A 33 5.92 -6.32 29.04
N SER A 34 5.59 -5.23 28.34
CA SER A 34 5.09 -5.25 26.97
C SER A 34 5.97 -4.44 26.01
N ILE A 35 6.09 -4.92 24.77
CA ILE A 35 6.81 -4.25 23.69
C ILE A 35 5.78 -3.71 22.70
N TYR A 36 5.80 -2.40 22.44
CA TYR A 36 4.87 -1.69 21.55
C TYR A 36 5.58 -1.26 20.26
N GLN A 37 5.01 -1.60 19.10
CA GLN A 37 5.49 -1.17 17.78
C GLN A 37 5.07 0.27 17.51
N GLN A 38 6.03 1.18 17.33
CA GLN A 38 5.78 2.62 17.12
C GLN A 38 5.87 3.06 15.65
N SER A 39 6.35 2.17 14.76
CA SER A 39 6.47 2.50 13.34
C SER A 39 5.13 2.48 12.63
N PRO A 40 4.88 3.43 11.72
CA PRO A 40 3.71 3.38 10.85
C PRO A 40 3.74 2.07 10.06
N MET A 41 2.61 1.37 9.98
CA MET A 41 2.46 0.27 9.05
C MET A 41 2.56 0.83 7.63
N GLY A 42 3.33 0.15 6.79
CA GLY A 42 3.65 0.62 5.44
C GLY A 42 2.59 0.25 4.41
N TYR A 43 3.01 -0.30 3.28
CA TYR A 43 2.09 -0.88 2.30
C TYR A 43 1.46 -2.16 2.84
N MET A 44 0.15 -2.29 2.64
CA MET A 44 -0.64 -3.45 3.06
C MET A 44 -0.94 -4.43 1.93
N ALA A 45 -1.08 -3.91 0.72
CA ALA A 45 -1.35 -4.67 -0.48
C ALA A 45 -0.76 -3.92 -1.68
N ALA A 46 -0.47 -4.64 -2.75
CA ALA A 46 -0.07 -4.04 -4.01
C ALA A 46 -0.59 -4.86 -5.19
N GLY A 47 -0.75 -4.20 -6.34
CA GLY A 47 -1.14 -4.81 -7.60
C GLY A 47 -0.55 -4.05 -8.79
N PHE A 48 -0.43 -4.73 -9.93
CA PHE A 48 0.04 -4.13 -11.17
C PHE A 48 -1.13 -3.59 -12.00
N MET A 49 -0.92 -2.43 -12.60
CA MET A 49 -1.87 -1.77 -13.50
C MET A 49 -1.09 -1.18 -14.68
N GLY A 50 -1.08 -1.88 -15.80
CA GLY A 50 -0.21 -1.54 -16.94
C GLY A 50 1.26 -1.44 -16.50
N ASP A 51 1.88 -0.30 -16.79
CA ASP A 51 3.28 0.00 -16.43
C ASP A 51 3.44 0.60 -15.02
N SER A 52 2.45 0.46 -14.16
CA SER A 52 2.48 1.01 -12.80
C SER A 52 2.18 -0.05 -11.74
N VAL A 53 2.69 0.20 -10.53
CA VAL A 53 2.34 -0.53 -9.31
C VAL A 53 1.45 0.35 -8.46
N VAL A 54 0.28 -0.15 -8.08
CA VAL A 54 -0.57 0.48 -7.09
C VAL A 54 -0.27 -0.14 -5.73
N GLY A 55 0.02 0.66 -4.71
CA GLY A 55 0.21 0.23 -3.34
C GLY A 55 -0.86 0.81 -2.41
N LEU A 56 -1.51 -0.02 -1.61
CA LEU A 56 -2.42 0.42 -0.56
C LEU A 56 -1.62 0.80 0.69
N TYR A 57 -1.60 2.09 1.00
CA TYR A 57 -0.80 2.70 2.06
C TYR A 57 -1.68 3.19 3.22
N PHE A 58 -1.17 3.14 4.45
CA PHE A 58 -1.89 3.49 5.67
C PHE A 58 -2.22 5.00 5.83
N GLY A 59 -1.36 5.90 5.34
CA GLY A 59 -1.65 7.34 5.26
C GLY A 59 -1.40 8.20 6.52
N LYS A 60 -0.88 7.69 7.65
CA LYS A 60 -0.44 8.54 8.81
C LYS A 60 0.73 7.96 9.62
N LYS A 61 1.40 8.81 10.41
CA LYS A 61 2.29 8.41 11.53
C LYS A 61 1.51 8.44 12.85
N LYS A 62 1.71 7.39 13.67
CA LYS A 62 1.33 7.21 15.10
C LYS A 62 -0.11 6.82 15.46
N GLY A 63 -0.20 5.92 16.44
CA GLY A 63 -1.33 5.79 17.38
C GLY A 63 -1.64 4.36 17.82
N SER A 64 -1.82 3.46 16.86
CA SER A 64 -2.34 2.10 17.10
C SER A 64 -1.93 1.16 15.97
N ALA A 65 -1.98 -0.15 16.22
CA ALA A 65 -1.89 -1.15 15.16
C ALA A 65 -3.13 -1.03 14.26
N PHE A 66 -2.95 -0.52 13.04
CA PHE A 66 -4.02 -0.36 12.08
C PHE A 66 -3.86 -1.38 10.96
N ASN A 67 -4.86 -2.23 10.78
CA ASN A 67 -4.89 -3.24 9.74
C ASN A 67 -5.71 -2.75 8.52
N TYR A 68 -5.56 -1.49 8.14
CA TYR A 68 -6.22 -0.91 6.97
C TYR A 68 -5.36 0.16 6.27
N GLY A 69 -5.57 0.35 4.96
CA GLY A 69 -5.04 1.45 4.17
C GLY A 69 -6.03 2.60 4.00
N ARG A 70 -5.50 3.79 3.70
CA ARG A 70 -6.23 5.06 3.49
C ARG A 70 -5.77 5.85 2.26
N GLU A 71 -4.73 5.38 1.59
CA GLU A 71 -4.17 6.00 0.40
C GLU A 71 -3.81 4.91 -0.61
N PHE A 72 -4.06 5.14 -1.90
CA PHE A 72 -3.38 4.42 -2.96
C PHE A 72 -2.17 5.24 -3.40
N HIS A 73 -1.01 4.62 -3.48
CA HIS A 73 0.17 5.18 -4.11
C HIS A 73 0.35 4.54 -5.47
N LEU A 74 0.57 5.37 -6.49
CA LEU A 74 0.95 4.89 -7.82
C LEU A 74 2.47 5.02 -7.96
N LEU A 75 3.14 3.93 -8.32
CA LEU A 75 4.57 3.89 -8.57
C LEU A 75 4.83 3.43 -10.00
N ASN A 76 5.91 3.90 -10.63
CA ASN A 76 6.37 3.31 -11.88
C ASN A 76 7.12 1.98 -11.64
N GLN A 77 7.53 1.30 -12.71
CA GLN A 77 8.27 0.05 -12.63
C GLN A 77 9.66 0.19 -11.99
N GLU A 78 10.20 1.40 -11.89
CA GLU A 78 11.45 1.70 -11.19
C GLU A 78 11.26 1.96 -9.69
N GLY A 79 10.01 1.96 -9.19
CA GLY A 79 9.69 2.20 -7.79
C GLY A 79 9.64 3.69 -7.40
N LEU A 80 9.64 4.61 -8.36
CA LEU A 80 9.39 6.03 -8.14
C LEU A 80 7.91 6.26 -7.89
N LEU A 81 7.59 6.97 -6.80
CA LEU A 81 6.23 7.42 -6.51
C LEU A 81 5.80 8.48 -7.53
N LEU A 82 4.77 8.16 -8.31
CA LEU A 82 4.15 9.05 -9.28
C LEU A 82 3.06 9.89 -8.62
N GLU A 83 2.11 9.25 -7.93
CA GLU A 83 0.93 9.91 -7.39
C GLU A 83 0.45 9.30 -6.06
N ARG A 84 -0.35 10.08 -5.32
CA ARG A 84 -1.03 9.64 -4.09
C ARG A 84 -2.50 9.99 -4.17
N TYR A 85 -3.33 9.00 -3.90
CA TYR A 85 -4.78 9.10 -3.92
C TYR A 85 -5.33 8.79 -2.55
N ARG A 86 -5.91 9.79 -1.89
CA ARG A 86 -6.58 9.56 -0.61
C ARG A 86 -7.95 8.93 -0.85
N ILE A 87 -8.24 7.86 -0.15
CA ILE A 87 -9.52 7.15 -0.24
C ILE A 87 -10.42 7.48 0.94
N PHE A 88 -11.73 7.54 0.68
CA PHE A 88 -12.75 7.93 1.66
C PHE A 88 -13.07 6.84 2.69
N SER A 89 -12.61 5.61 2.47
CA SER A 89 -12.86 4.46 3.35
C SER A 89 -11.55 3.77 3.72
N ASN A 90 -11.53 3.14 4.89
CA ASN A 90 -10.44 2.28 5.30
C ASN A 90 -10.54 0.95 4.54
N LEU A 91 -9.46 0.48 3.91
CA LEU A 91 -9.46 -0.77 3.16
C LEU A 91 -8.52 -1.81 3.76
N TYR A 92 -8.93 -3.09 3.79
CA TYR A 92 -8.06 -4.18 4.19
C TYR A 92 -7.16 -4.66 3.04
N ASN A 93 -7.73 -4.74 1.83
CA ASN A 93 -7.06 -5.22 0.63
C ASN A 93 -7.76 -4.64 -0.60
N PHE A 94 -7.21 -4.89 -1.78
CA PHE A 94 -7.83 -4.55 -3.05
C PHE A 94 -7.39 -5.51 -4.17
N CYS A 95 -8.13 -5.50 -5.27
CA CYS A 95 -7.66 -6.02 -6.56
C CYS A 95 -7.86 -4.97 -7.66
N ILE A 96 -7.18 -5.16 -8.79
CA ILE A 96 -7.19 -4.24 -9.92
C ILE A 96 -7.81 -4.95 -11.11
N ASP A 97 -8.71 -4.25 -11.80
CA ASP A 97 -9.15 -4.55 -13.15
C ASP A 97 -8.49 -3.54 -14.09
N SER A 98 -7.43 -3.98 -14.75
CA SER A 98 -6.63 -3.14 -15.64
C SER A 98 -7.32 -2.86 -16.98
N GLU A 99 -8.28 -3.69 -17.39
CA GLU A 99 -9.01 -3.47 -18.65
C GLU A 99 -9.96 -2.27 -18.51
N ASN A 100 -10.59 -2.14 -17.33
CA ASN A 100 -11.55 -1.08 -17.06
C ASN A 100 -11.00 0.06 -16.18
N ASN A 101 -9.72 0.01 -15.79
CA ASN A 101 -9.07 0.98 -14.87
C ASN A 101 -9.80 1.13 -13.53
N LEU A 102 -10.25 0.01 -12.97
CA LEU A 102 -10.98 -0.03 -11.70
C LEU A 102 -10.16 -0.67 -10.59
N ILE A 103 -10.31 -0.15 -9.38
CA ILE A 103 -9.83 -0.80 -8.16
C ILE A 103 -11.01 -1.24 -7.31
N TYR A 104 -11.04 -2.52 -6.95
CA TYR A 104 -12.03 -3.09 -6.04
C TYR A 104 -11.41 -3.25 -4.66
N GLY A 105 -11.80 -2.37 -3.73
CA GLY A 105 -11.32 -2.37 -2.35
C GLY A 105 -12.25 -3.11 -1.40
N ILE A 106 -11.69 -3.88 -0.46
CA ILE A 106 -12.45 -4.51 0.63
C ILE A 106 -12.46 -3.56 1.82
N ALA A 107 -13.62 -3.00 2.17
CA ALA A 107 -13.77 -2.05 3.26
C ALA A 107 -13.53 -2.70 4.65
N TYR A 108 -12.81 -1.98 5.51
CA TYR A 108 -12.56 -2.35 6.91
C TYR A 108 -13.58 -1.67 7.84
N ASN A 109 -14.59 -2.44 8.30
CA ASN A 109 -15.54 -2.11 9.40
C ASN A 109 -16.38 -0.81 9.19
N PRO A 110 -17.71 -0.74 9.47
CA PRO A 110 -18.57 -1.68 10.19
C PRO A 110 -19.19 -2.81 9.35
N ASP A 111 -19.26 -2.68 8.02
CA ASP A 111 -19.79 -3.72 7.12
C ASP A 111 -18.78 -4.06 6.01
N PRO A 112 -18.46 -5.35 5.80
CA PRO A 112 -17.59 -5.77 4.70
C PRO A 112 -18.32 -5.54 3.37
N LYS A 113 -17.95 -4.48 2.68
CA LYS A 113 -18.42 -4.18 1.33
C LYS A 113 -17.26 -4.02 0.36
N ILE A 114 -17.53 -4.36 -0.89
CA ILE A 114 -16.62 -4.07 -2.00
C ILE A 114 -16.91 -2.64 -2.46
N LEU A 115 -15.88 -1.80 -2.43
CA LEU A 115 -15.90 -0.45 -2.95
C LEU A 115 -15.19 -0.42 -4.29
N ILE A 116 -15.79 0.24 -5.28
CA ILE A 116 -15.22 0.37 -6.62
C ILE A 116 -14.69 1.80 -6.75
N TYR A 117 -13.42 1.92 -7.10
CA TYR A 117 -12.76 3.19 -7.37
C TYR A 117 -12.41 3.27 -8.85
N ASP A 118 -12.92 4.30 -9.53
CA ASP A 118 -12.54 4.61 -10.91
C ASP A 118 -11.29 5.49 -10.90
N MET A 119 -10.19 4.95 -11.42
CA MET A 119 -8.91 5.65 -11.46
C MET A 119 -8.87 6.81 -12.45
N ASN A 120 -9.86 6.93 -13.33
CA ASN A 120 -10.01 8.08 -14.22
C ASN A 120 -10.60 9.32 -13.52
N ILE A 121 -11.27 9.13 -12.37
CA ILE A 121 -12.04 10.17 -11.67
C ILE A 121 -11.36 10.62 -10.36
N VAL A 122 -10.32 9.92 -9.89
CA VAL A 122 -9.68 10.31 -8.62
C VAL A 122 -9.00 11.67 -8.79
N GLU A 123 -9.52 12.69 -8.10
CA GLU A 123 -9.07 14.08 -8.19
C GLU A 123 -7.56 14.18 -7.97
N ARG A 124 -6.85 14.54 -9.05
CA ARG A 124 -5.43 14.85 -9.05
C ARG A 124 -5.23 16.13 -8.24
N LYS A 125 -4.83 16.01 -6.97
CA LYS A 125 -4.31 17.16 -6.23
C LYS A 125 -2.82 17.31 -6.56
N GLN A 126 -2.52 18.35 -7.35
CA GLN A 126 -1.17 18.88 -7.55
C GLN A 126 -0.56 19.36 -6.24
#